data_AF-A0A484CA63-F1
#
_entry.id   AF-A0A484CA63-F1
#
_cell.length_a   1.000
_cell.length_b   1.000
_cell.length_c   1.000
_cell.angle_alpha   90.00
_cell.angle_beta   90.00
_cell.angle_gamma   90.00
#
_symmetry.space_group_name_H-M   'P 1'
#
loop_
_entity.id
_entity.type
_entity.pdbx_description
1 polymer ?
#
loop_
_entity_poly.entity_id
_entity_poly.type
_entity_poly.pdbx_seq_one_letter_code
_entity_poly.pdbx_strand_id
1 'polypeptide(L)'
;MDTPERTVLGKNFYVHLAGKTNDAHHDLVENLIACGQTEVQSPEESDYLLVFCPIASRVGTDISEAMDNMPGDKPAILVVMHHTFSPDHVVAPSMRQVNNPAVLLTVDVLFYERKLLKCNCNDIAWHEVQKFLRIPHSPVMTRFIDPI
;
A
#
# COMPACT_ATOMS: atom_id res chain seq x y z
N MET A 1 20.60 10.33 23.77
CA MET A 1 19.93 10.58 22.49
C MET A 1 18.82 9.57 22.41
N ASP A 2 17.59 9.98 22.71
CA ASP A 2 16.42 9.12 22.55
C ASP A 2 16.30 8.73 21.09
N THR A 3 16.25 7.43 20.84
CA THR A 3 15.85 6.92 19.54
C THR A 3 14.36 7.22 19.42
N PRO A 4 13.86 7.88 18.36
CA PRO A 4 12.43 8.14 18.26
C PRO A 4 11.70 6.80 18.34
N GLU A 5 10.81 6.66 19.33
CA GLU A 5 9.92 5.52 19.44
C GLU A 5 9.20 5.38 18.10
N ARG A 6 9.53 4.33 17.35
CA ARG A 6 8.86 4.03 16.09
C ARG A 6 7.43 3.66 16.42
N THR A 7 6.49 4.57 16.15
CA THR A 7 5.06 4.36 16.32
C THR A 7 4.68 3.04 15.70
N VAL A 8 4.23 2.11 16.53
CA VAL A 8 3.63 0.87 16.07
C VAL A 8 2.20 1.21 15.72
N LEU A 9 1.88 1.23 14.43
CA LEU A 9 0.47 1.33 14.04
C LEU A 9 -0.29 0.13 14.60
N GLY A 10 -1.52 0.36 15.02
CA GLY A 10 -2.44 -0.74 15.33
C GLY A 10 -2.81 -1.52 14.06
N LYS A 11 -3.84 -2.36 14.16
CA LYS A 11 -4.20 -3.32 13.10
C LYS A 11 -5.40 -2.89 12.27
N ASN A 12 -6.11 -1.87 12.70
CA ASN A 12 -7.32 -1.41 12.03
C ASN A 12 -6.93 -0.42 10.93
N PHE A 13 -7.44 -0.61 9.72
CA PHE A 13 -7.19 0.30 8.61
C PHE A 13 -8.47 0.66 7.88
N TYR A 14 -8.54 1.90 7.40
CA TYR A 14 -9.63 2.36 6.55
C TYR A 14 -9.11 2.56 5.13
N VAL A 15 -9.85 2.03 4.14
CA VAL A 15 -9.51 2.17 2.72
C VAL A 15 -10.04 3.50 2.20
N HIS A 16 -9.14 4.35 1.69
CA HIS A 16 -9.51 5.56 0.97
C HIS A 16 -9.10 5.44 -0.50
N LEU A 17 -10.07 5.56 -1.40
CA LEU A 17 -9.84 5.52 -2.84
C LEU A 17 -9.80 6.95 -3.39
N ALA A 18 -8.60 7.45 -3.69
CA ALA A 18 -8.38 8.76 -4.29
C ALA A 18 -8.48 8.73 -5.83
N GLY A 19 -9.37 7.90 -6.36
CA GLY A 19 -9.57 7.73 -7.79
C GLY A 19 -10.05 6.33 -8.17
N LYS A 20 -10.12 6.08 -9.49
CA LYS A 20 -10.62 4.81 -10.02
C LYS A 20 -9.53 3.73 -10.05
N THR A 21 -9.62 2.78 -9.12
CA THR A 21 -8.69 1.64 -9.00
C THR A 21 -9.12 0.42 -9.78
N ASN A 22 -10.33 0.42 -10.37
CA ASN A 22 -10.94 -0.73 -11.05
C ASN A 22 -10.95 -2.01 -10.20
N ASP A 23 -11.17 -1.90 -8.88
CA ASP A 23 -11.16 -3.04 -7.94
C ASP A 23 -9.79 -3.68 -7.70
N ALA A 24 -8.72 -3.25 -8.39
CA ALA A 24 -7.38 -3.81 -8.23
C ALA A 24 -6.79 -3.61 -6.83
N HIS A 25 -7.32 -2.67 -6.05
CA HIS A 25 -6.92 -2.43 -4.67
C HIS A 25 -7.28 -3.58 -3.73
N HIS A 26 -8.30 -4.39 -4.07
CA HIS A 26 -8.73 -5.52 -3.24
C HIS A 26 -7.60 -6.54 -3.03
N ASP A 27 -6.74 -6.77 -4.02
CA ASP A 27 -5.60 -7.69 -3.89
C ASP A 27 -4.71 -7.35 -2.67
N LEU A 28 -4.43 -6.05 -2.44
CA LEU A 28 -3.63 -5.62 -1.30
C LEU A 28 -4.43 -5.66 0.02
N VAL A 29 -5.71 -5.28 -0.02
CA VAL A 29 -6.60 -5.30 1.14
C VAL A 29 -6.78 -6.73 1.66
N GLU A 30 -7.06 -7.69 0.78
CA GLU A 30 -7.21 -9.11 1.11
C GLU A 30 -5.90 -9.68 1.69
N ASN A 31 -4.75 -9.31 1.14
CA ASN A 31 -3.44 -9.71 1.68
C ASN A 31 -3.20 -9.18 3.10
N LEU A 32 -3.58 -7.93 3.38
CA LEU A 32 -3.48 -7.35 4.73
C LEU A 32 -4.42 -8.05 5.71
N ILE A 33 -5.66 -8.31 5.32
CA ILE A 33 -6.64 -9.06 6.12
C ILE A 33 -6.13 -10.47 6.42
N ALA A 34 -5.58 -11.16 5.41
CA ALA A 34 -4.99 -12.49 5.58
C ALA A 34 -3.79 -12.49 6.54
N CYS A 35 -3.11 -11.35 6.69
CA CYS A 35 -2.01 -11.13 7.65
C CYS A 35 -2.48 -10.64 9.03
N GLY A 36 -3.79 -10.64 9.28
CA GLY A 36 -4.38 -10.28 10.56
C GLY A 36 -4.54 -8.79 10.80
N GLN A 37 -4.51 -7.96 9.75
CA GLN A 37 -5.03 -6.60 9.79
C GLN A 37 -6.56 -6.63 9.67
N THR A 38 -7.24 -5.54 10.05
CA THR A 38 -8.70 -5.44 10.03
C THR A 38 -9.13 -4.20 9.26
N GLU A 39 -9.90 -4.38 8.18
CA GLU A 39 -10.54 -3.25 7.50
C GLU A 39 -11.74 -2.77 8.34
N VAL A 40 -11.81 -1.47 8.61
CA VAL A 40 -12.91 -0.83 9.35
C VAL A 40 -13.75 0.05 8.43
N GLN A 41 -14.96 0.40 8.87
CA GLN A 41 -15.95 1.07 8.03
C GLN A 41 -15.87 2.60 8.08
N SER A 42 -15.10 3.17 9.00
CA SER A 42 -14.90 4.61 9.08
C SER A 42 -13.46 5.00 9.40
N PRO A 43 -13.01 6.19 8.97
CA PRO A 43 -11.72 6.73 9.32
C PRO A 43 -11.51 6.82 10.84
N GLU A 44 -12.55 7.09 11.63
CA GLU A 44 -12.46 7.28 13.09
C GLU A 44 -12.11 5.98 13.84
N GLU A 45 -12.47 4.82 13.29
CA GLU A 45 -12.22 3.50 13.87
C GLU A 45 -10.84 2.93 13.53
N SER A 46 -10.12 3.53 12.56
CA SER A 46 -8.85 2.99 12.08
C SER A 46 -7.64 3.41 12.91
N ASP A 47 -6.55 2.66 12.87
CA ASP A 47 -5.26 3.10 13.39
C ASP A 47 -4.48 3.88 12.31
N TYR A 48 -4.75 3.58 11.04
CA TYR A 48 -4.15 4.24 9.89
C TYR A 48 -5.07 4.20 8.66
N LEU A 49 -4.74 5.02 7.67
CA LEU A 49 -5.41 5.06 6.38
C LEU A 49 -4.59 4.29 5.34
N LEU A 50 -5.26 3.45 4.56
CA LEU A 50 -4.70 2.83 3.36
C LEU A 50 -5.22 3.58 2.15
N VAL A 51 -4.40 4.51 1.64
CA VAL A 51 -4.79 5.48 0.62
C VAL A 51 -4.34 4.98 -0.74
N PHE A 52 -5.28 4.62 -1.62
CA PHE A 52 -5.00 4.23 -2.99
C PHE A 52 -5.10 5.43 -3.93
N CYS A 53 -4.00 5.76 -4.58
CA CYS A 53 -3.87 6.87 -5.52
C CYS A 53 -3.53 6.32 -6.91
N PRO A 54 -4.54 6.01 -7.76
CA PRO A 54 -4.27 5.61 -9.13
C PRO A 54 -3.85 6.81 -9.97
N ILE A 55 -2.72 6.68 -10.68
CA ILE A 55 -2.18 7.74 -11.54
C ILE A 55 -3.00 7.80 -12.82
N ALA A 56 -3.81 8.85 -12.95
CA ALA A 56 -4.65 9.13 -14.10
C ALA A 56 -4.09 10.25 -14.98
N SER A 57 -3.31 11.16 -14.39
CA SER A 57 -2.76 12.33 -15.07
C SER A 57 -1.25 12.43 -14.91
N ARG A 58 -0.77 12.77 -13.72
CA ARG A 58 0.62 13.00 -13.36
C ARG A 58 0.80 12.65 -11.89
N VAL A 59 1.87 11.93 -11.59
CA VAL A 59 2.19 11.46 -10.23
C VAL A 59 2.04 12.56 -9.17
N GLY A 60 2.69 13.71 -9.35
CA GLY A 60 2.62 14.79 -8.35
C GLY A 60 1.23 15.42 -8.19
N THR A 61 0.46 15.52 -9.27
CA THR A 61 -0.89 16.10 -9.24
C THR A 61 -1.86 15.16 -8.54
N ASP A 62 -1.88 13.89 -8.96
CA ASP A 62 -2.79 12.88 -8.41
C ASP A 62 -2.47 12.60 -6.92
N ILE A 63 -1.18 12.64 -6.53
CA ILE A 63 -0.79 12.54 -5.12
C ILE A 63 -1.26 13.75 -4.32
N SER A 64 -1.08 14.97 -4.84
CA SER A 64 -1.53 16.18 -4.14
C SER A 64 -3.04 16.15 -3.89
N GLU A 65 -3.81 15.79 -4.92
CA GLU A 65 -5.26 15.64 -4.82
C GLU A 65 -5.67 14.52 -3.84
N ALA A 66 -4.94 13.40 -3.82
CA ALA A 66 -5.17 12.32 -2.85
C ALA A 66 -4.92 12.77 -1.41
N MET A 67 -3.93 13.64 -1.18
CA MET A 67 -3.63 14.17 0.15
C MET A 67 -4.68 15.21 0.59
N ASP A 68 -5.12 16.07 -0.32
CA ASP A 68 -6.12 17.11 -0.03
C ASP A 68 -7.50 16.52 0.32
N ASN A 69 -7.82 15.34 -0.21
CA ASN A 69 -9.08 14.63 0.02
C ASN A 69 -8.98 13.51 1.08
N MET A 70 -7.81 13.35 1.72
CA MET A 70 -7.60 12.32 2.72
C MET A 70 -8.52 12.56 3.94
N PRO A 71 -9.28 11.55 4.40
CA PRO A 71 -10.21 11.74 5.49
C PRO A 71 -9.53 11.64 6.87
N GLY A 72 -9.88 12.58 7.76
CA GLY A 72 -9.41 12.57 9.15
C GLY A 72 -7.94 13.00 9.29
N ASP A 73 -7.45 12.95 10.53
CA ASP A 73 -6.07 13.28 10.88
C ASP A 73 -5.39 12.02 11.43
N LYS A 74 -5.15 11.07 10.52
CA LYS A 74 -4.55 9.78 10.85
C LYS A 74 -3.32 9.49 10.00
N PRO A 75 -2.36 8.71 10.51
CA PRO A 75 -1.24 8.27 9.71
C PRO A 75 -1.70 7.49 8.48
N ALA A 76 -0.98 7.62 7.36
CA ALA A 76 -1.34 7.01 6.10
C ALA A 76 -0.22 6.16 5.51
N ILE A 77 -0.62 5.05 4.89
CA ILE A 77 0.17 4.33 3.89
C ILE A 77 -0.40 4.70 2.53
N LEU A 78 0.41 5.39 1.72
CA LEU A 78 0.06 5.78 0.36
C LEU A 78 0.47 4.68 -0.62
N VAL A 79 -0.49 4.17 -1.39
CA VAL A 79 -0.33 3.17 -2.43
C VAL A 79 -0.55 3.85 -3.78
N VAL A 80 0.54 4.19 -4.47
CA VAL A 80 0.50 4.84 -5.78
C VAL A 80 0.35 3.77 -6.86
N MET A 81 -0.76 3.78 -7.60
CA MET A 81 -1.08 2.74 -8.56
C MET A 81 -0.83 3.21 -10.00
N HIS A 82 0.10 2.56 -10.69
CA HIS A 82 0.47 2.87 -12.07
C HIS A 82 -0.22 1.90 -13.03
N HIS A 83 -1.10 2.43 -13.88
CA HIS A 83 -1.83 1.61 -14.86
C HIS A 83 -0.91 1.24 -16.03
N THR A 84 -0.59 -0.05 -16.15
CA THR A 84 0.28 -0.56 -17.22
C THR A 84 0.00 -2.04 -17.46
N PHE A 85 0.11 -2.50 -18.70
CA PHE A 85 0.05 -3.93 -19.02
C PHE A 85 1.42 -4.63 -18.85
N SER A 86 2.51 -3.85 -18.73
CA SER A 86 3.87 -4.38 -18.68
C SER A 86 4.31 -4.63 -17.24
N PRO A 87 4.61 -5.87 -16.83
CA PRO A 87 5.11 -6.19 -15.50
C PRO A 87 6.53 -5.67 -15.25
N ASP A 88 7.29 -5.38 -16.32
CA ASP A 88 8.66 -4.87 -16.26
C ASP A 88 8.71 -3.32 -16.31
N HIS A 89 7.56 -2.65 -16.21
CA HIS A 89 7.51 -1.19 -16.25
C HIS A 89 8.24 -0.59 -15.04
N VAL A 90 9.23 0.25 -15.32
CA VAL A 90 10.01 0.92 -14.29
C VAL A 90 9.35 2.24 -13.94
N VAL A 91 9.01 2.40 -12.67
CA VAL A 91 8.44 3.63 -12.10
C VAL A 91 9.50 4.37 -11.30
N ALA A 92 9.53 5.70 -11.44
CA ALA A 92 10.34 6.52 -10.54
C ALA A 92 9.71 6.52 -9.14
N PRO A 93 10.49 6.47 -8.04
CA PRO A 93 9.92 6.40 -6.69
C PRO A 93 8.99 7.59 -6.39
N SER A 94 7.70 7.32 -6.18
CA SER A 94 6.69 8.36 -5.98
C SER A 94 6.80 9.07 -4.64
N MET A 95 7.48 8.47 -3.66
CA MET A 95 7.84 9.10 -2.37
C MET A 95 8.49 10.48 -2.53
N ARG A 96 9.15 10.75 -3.67
CA ARG A 96 9.77 12.05 -3.99
C ARG A 96 8.76 13.17 -4.21
N GLN A 97 7.48 12.84 -4.37
CA GLN A 97 6.39 13.79 -4.56
C GLN A 97 5.55 13.97 -3.29
N VAL A 98 5.90 13.27 -2.20
CA VAL A 98 5.12 13.26 -0.95
C VAL A 98 5.78 14.21 0.05
N ASN A 99 5.06 15.26 0.42
CA ASN A 99 5.48 16.23 1.43
C ASN A 99 4.58 16.23 2.68
N ASN A 100 3.55 15.39 2.70
CA ASN A 100 2.59 15.34 3.81
C ASN A 100 3.15 14.49 4.97
N PRO A 101 3.38 15.05 6.17
CA PRO A 101 3.96 14.33 7.31
C PRO A 101 3.06 13.22 7.87
N ALA A 102 1.76 13.22 7.54
CA ALA A 102 0.86 12.13 7.91
C ALA A 102 1.18 10.83 7.13
N VAL A 103 1.82 10.93 5.96
CA VAL A 103 2.20 9.75 5.17
C VAL A 103 3.47 9.13 5.74
N LEU A 104 3.34 7.95 6.33
CA LEU A 104 4.45 7.24 6.97
C LEU A 104 5.15 6.25 6.04
N LEU A 105 4.45 5.78 5.01
CA LEU A 105 4.96 4.88 3.98
C LEU A 105 4.34 5.24 2.63
N THR A 106 5.15 5.22 1.59
CA THR A 106 4.68 5.32 0.20
C THR A 106 5.23 4.13 -0.57
N VAL A 107 4.35 3.40 -1.24
CA VAL A 107 4.72 2.29 -2.12
C VAL A 107 4.14 2.49 -3.50
N ASP A 108 4.86 2.02 -4.51
CA ASP A 108 4.46 2.07 -5.91
C ASP A 108 4.02 0.67 -6.36
N VAL A 109 2.82 0.55 -6.96
CA VAL A 109 2.30 -0.71 -7.49
C VAL A 109 1.89 -0.57 -8.95
N LEU A 110 2.03 -1.66 -9.72
CA LEU A 110 1.57 -1.77 -11.09
C LEU A 110 0.24 -2.55 -11.12
N PHE A 111 -0.72 -2.05 -11.89
CA PHE A 111 -2.01 -2.73 -12.07
C PHE A 111 -2.47 -2.67 -13.53
N TYR A 112 -3.27 -3.66 -13.92
CA TYR A 112 -3.93 -3.72 -15.22
C TYR A 112 -5.32 -4.30 -15.06
N GLU A 113 -6.31 -3.68 -15.72
CA GLU A 113 -7.73 -4.04 -15.58
C GLU A 113 -8.15 -4.01 -14.10
N ARG A 114 -8.42 -5.17 -13.49
CA ARG A 114 -8.97 -5.30 -12.13
C ARG A 114 -8.02 -5.96 -11.11
N LYS A 115 -6.73 -6.03 -11.41
CA LYS A 115 -5.76 -6.74 -10.56
C LYS A 115 -4.41 -6.05 -10.51
N LEU A 116 -3.70 -6.27 -9.42
CA LEU A 116 -2.28 -5.98 -9.33
C LEU A 116 -1.50 -6.98 -10.21
N LEU A 117 -0.43 -6.50 -10.85
CA LEU A 117 0.44 -7.37 -11.63
C LEU A 117 1.28 -8.26 -10.71
N LYS A 118 1.62 -9.45 -11.18
CA LYS A 118 2.66 -10.29 -10.58
C LYS A 118 4.01 -9.80 -11.11
N CYS A 119 4.70 -8.97 -10.34
CA CYS A 119 5.97 -8.38 -10.73
C CYS A 119 6.81 -7.98 -9.53
N ASN A 120 8.11 -7.80 -9.77
CA ASN A 120 9.09 -7.41 -8.76
C ASN A 120 8.73 -6.07 -8.07
N CYS A 121 8.13 -5.12 -8.79
CA CYS A 121 7.67 -3.86 -8.20
C CYS A 121 6.65 -4.10 -7.08
N ASN A 122 5.64 -4.95 -7.34
CA ASN A 122 4.58 -5.25 -6.39
C ASN A 122 5.06 -6.13 -5.24
N ASP A 123 6.00 -7.05 -5.51
CA ASP A 123 6.63 -7.88 -4.47
C ASP A 123 7.44 -7.01 -3.50
N ILE A 124 8.18 -6.02 -4.01
CA ILE A 124 8.91 -5.03 -3.19
C ILE A 124 7.93 -4.18 -2.38
N ALA A 125 6.91 -3.62 -3.03
CA ALA A 125 5.89 -2.82 -2.35
C ALA A 125 5.23 -3.61 -1.20
N TRP A 126 4.86 -4.87 -1.45
CA TRP A 126 4.31 -5.74 -0.41
C TRP A 126 5.31 -5.99 0.72
N HIS A 127 6.57 -6.28 0.40
CA HIS A 127 7.61 -6.48 1.41
C HIS A 127 7.81 -5.25 2.29
N GLU A 128 7.77 -4.04 1.72
CA GLU A 128 7.87 -2.79 2.46
C GLU A 128 6.69 -2.58 3.40
N VAL A 129 5.46 -2.85 2.93
CA VAL A 129 4.25 -2.81 3.75
C VAL A 129 4.34 -3.80 4.91
N GLN A 130 4.74 -5.05 4.65
CA GLN A 130 4.91 -6.07 5.69
C GLN A 130 5.94 -5.65 6.74
N LYS A 131 7.09 -5.15 6.30
CA LYS A 131 8.17 -4.68 7.18
C LYS A 131 7.71 -3.50 8.03
N PHE A 132 7.00 -2.55 7.42
CA PHE A 132 6.49 -1.36 8.09
C PHE A 132 5.46 -1.70 9.15
N LEU A 133 4.50 -2.57 8.83
CA LEU A 133 3.44 -3.04 9.73
C LEU A 133 3.89 -4.15 10.70
N ARG A 134 5.16 -4.57 10.62
CA ARG A 134 5.73 -5.69 11.40
C ARG A 134 4.90 -6.98 11.25
N ILE A 135 4.34 -7.20 10.07
CA ILE A 135 3.67 -8.44 9.71
C ILE A 135 4.76 -9.52 9.67
N PRO A 136 4.63 -10.62 10.45
CA PRO A 136 5.61 -11.69 10.41
C PRO A 136 5.65 -12.28 9.01
N HIS A 137 6.85 -12.43 8.45
CA HIS A 137 7.06 -13.22 7.25
C HIS A 137 6.58 -14.64 7.55
N SER A 138 5.42 -15.02 7.02
CA SER A 138 5.00 -16.42 7.08
C SER A 138 6.03 -17.21 6.28
N PRO A 139 6.71 -18.21 6.84
CA PRO A 139 7.53 -19.09 6.03
C PRO A 139 6.58 -19.78 5.07
N VAL A 140 6.66 -19.42 3.78
CA VAL A 140 6.07 -20.23 2.72
C VAL A 140 6.59 -21.65 2.95
N MET A 141 5.68 -22.58 3.19
CA MET A 141 5.97 -24.01 3.23
C MET A 141 6.41 -24.40 1.83
N THR A 142 7.71 -24.24 1.52
CA THR A 142 8.36 -24.97 0.44
C THR A 142 8.24 -26.43 0.81
N ARG A 143 7.18 -27.08 0.32
CA ARG A 143 7.12 -28.53 0.21
C ARG A 143 8.22 -28.91 -0.78
N PHE A 144 9.43 -29.14 -0.25
CA PHE A 144 10.40 -29.99 -0.91
C PHE A 144 9.74 -31.36 -1.06
N ILE A 145 9.36 -31.70 -2.29
CA ILE A 145 9.22 -33.10 -2.67
C ILE A 145 10.62 -33.51 -3.07
N ASP A 146 11.31 -34.22 -2.19
CA ASP A 146 12.49 -34.98 -2.57
C ASP A 146 12.03 -36.12 -3.50
N PRO A 147 12.62 -36.30 -4.69
CA PRO A 147 12.41 -37.53 -5.45
C PRO A 147 13.15 -38.68 -4.77
N ILE A 148 12.46 -39.82 -4.69
CA ILE A 148 12.99 -41.13 -4.29
C ILE A 148 14.11 -41.57 -5.24
#